data_AF-A0A3L7P2W5-F1
#
_entry.id   AF-A0A3L7P2W5-F1
#
_cell.length_a   1.000
_cell.length_b   1.000
_cell.length_c   1.000
_cell.angle_alpha   90.00
_cell.angle_beta   90.00
_cell.angle_gamma   90.00
#
_symmetry.space_group_name_H-M   'P 1'
#
loop_
_entity.id
_entity.type
_entity.pdbx_description
1 polymer ?
#
loop_
_entity_poly.entity_id
_entity_poly.type
_entity_poly.pdbx_seq_one_letter_code
_entity_poly.pdbx_strand_id
1 'polypeptide(L)'
;LFVTNYLEHQVRTCSSLSGGYRDFCSPLLYNPTTDTLYRNTSGDSLKDAAAREGSQLLTRPIPMPSFEDVTMASGIGSQTTAGMGVLAADLTGDGWSDIYVASDQRPNRLWVNQRNGSFVDQAVLRGCDGDFLGRMQASMGVAFGAVTSNEQEDIVVSHLSGEFHAVYAAGQDSMFTDRSRETGIGIQTRPFTGFGVAILDLNFDGTSEVITANGRVMRQEGVPENSVNFWEPYQEPLQVLMPREGRYEDVQGFTDDLRHVARGLAVGDLDQDGDSDVVVTVLGGPAIVLRNDCVKIGNWISLRAVDETLGGRSCPAAKIQVSVAGRKITRTLQPCQSYASTHSDLICIGLGDVQSVEFVDVFWPHGDLEPERFYPNVDSGFLQVNGKHPLQYGEGRRP
;
A
#
# COMPACT_ATOMS: atom_id res chain seq x y z
N LEU A 1 -12.76 -2.17 10.73
CA LEU A 1 -11.70 -1.14 10.87
C LEU A 1 -10.59 -1.78 11.67
N PHE A 2 -9.41 -1.92 11.06
CA PHE A 2 -8.22 -2.34 11.76
C PHE A 2 -7.37 -1.08 12.02
N VAL A 3 -6.80 -0.99 13.22
CA VAL A 3 -5.91 0.12 13.60
C VAL A 3 -4.61 -0.51 14.06
N THR A 4 -3.54 -0.20 13.34
CA THR A 4 -2.21 -0.60 13.80
C THR A 4 -1.70 0.38 14.85
N ASN A 5 -1.14 -0.13 15.94
CA ASN A 5 -0.66 0.69 17.04
C ASN A 5 0.85 0.49 17.22
N TYR A 6 1.57 1.59 17.35
CA TYR A 6 3.02 1.56 17.46
C TYR A 6 3.48 1.35 18.90
N LEU A 7 3.15 2.29 19.79
CA LEU A 7 3.64 2.30 21.16
C LEU A 7 2.72 3.11 22.09
N GLU A 8 2.79 2.81 23.38
CA GLU A 8 2.14 3.62 24.39
C GLU A 8 2.99 4.88 24.62
N HIS A 9 2.60 5.97 23.97
CA HIS A 9 3.40 7.18 23.97
C HIS A 9 3.32 7.90 25.32
N GLN A 10 4.49 8.10 25.93
CA GLN A 10 4.70 9.04 27.02
C GLN A 10 5.73 10.09 26.59
N VAL A 11 5.39 11.38 26.73
CA VAL A 11 6.27 12.48 26.30
C VAL A 11 7.62 12.36 27.02
N ARG A 12 8.68 12.11 26.26
CA ARG A 12 10.07 12.10 26.74
C ARG A 12 10.91 13.02 25.87
N THR A 13 11.85 13.72 26.49
CA THR A 13 12.85 14.49 25.75
C THR A 13 14.04 13.58 25.54
N CYS A 14 14.34 13.27 24.28
CA CYS A 14 15.51 12.47 23.91
C CYS A 14 16.62 13.37 23.38
N SER A 15 17.86 12.97 23.65
CA SER A 15 19.05 13.70 23.22
C SER A 15 19.97 12.77 22.44
N SER A 16 20.84 13.36 21.61
CA SER A 16 21.91 12.64 20.92
C SER A 16 22.77 11.82 21.91
N LEU A 17 23.41 10.76 21.43
CA LEU A 17 24.30 9.92 22.24
C LEU A 17 25.47 10.72 22.87
N SER A 18 25.85 11.86 22.28
CA SER A 18 26.85 12.80 22.81
C SER A 18 26.32 13.72 23.92
N GLY A 19 25.01 13.69 24.22
CA GLY A 19 24.41 14.31 25.41
C GLY A 19 24.11 15.81 25.32
N GLY A 20 24.10 16.42 24.12
CA GLY A 20 24.01 17.88 23.97
C GLY A 20 22.73 18.43 23.34
N TYR A 21 22.04 17.66 22.50
CA TYR A 21 21.00 18.20 21.60
C TYR A 21 19.79 17.29 21.52
N ARG A 22 18.60 17.88 21.38
CA ARG A 22 17.35 17.14 21.18
C ARG A 22 17.42 16.30 19.91
N ASP A 23 17.01 15.04 19.99
CA ASP A 23 17.00 14.08 18.89
C ASP A 23 15.71 13.23 18.94
N PHE A 24 15.52 12.36 17.95
CA PHE A 24 14.44 11.36 17.96
C PHE A 24 14.63 10.39 19.13
N CYS A 25 13.52 9.99 19.73
CA CYS A 25 13.54 8.93 20.74
C CYS A 25 13.65 7.57 20.04
N SER A 26 14.57 6.73 20.53
CA SER A 26 14.64 5.35 20.07
C SER A 26 13.33 4.62 20.39
N PRO A 27 12.80 3.80 19.46
CA PRO A 27 11.60 2.97 19.68
C PRO A 27 11.73 2.06 20.89
N LEU A 28 12.96 1.59 21.16
CA LEU A 28 13.29 0.70 22.27
C LEU A 28 13.06 1.32 23.66
N LEU A 29 12.82 2.64 23.74
CA LEU A 29 12.45 3.33 24.98
C LEU A 29 10.97 3.18 25.35
N TYR A 30 10.15 2.64 24.46
CA TYR A 30 8.72 2.49 24.62
C TYR A 30 8.31 1.02 24.54
N ASN A 31 7.22 0.69 25.23
CA ASN A 31 6.61 -0.61 25.09
C ASN A 31 5.71 -0.62 23.85
N PRO A 32 5.81 -1.66 23.00
CA PRO A 32 4.87 -1.87 21.92
C PRO A 32 3.46 -2.12 22.48
N THR A 33 2.43 -1.84 21.68
CA THR A 33 1.05 -2.11 22.08
C THR A 33 0.42 -3.13 21.14
N THR A 34 -0.87 -3.40 21.34
CA THR A 34 -1.63 -4.33 20.51
C THR A 34 -2.42 -3.57 19.47
N ASP A 35 -2.40 -4.06 18.23
CA ASP A 35 -3.31 -3.59 17.19
C ASP A 35 -4.77 -3.82 17.59
N THR A 36 -5.69 -3.03 17.04
CA THR A 36 -7.10 -3.06 17.40
C THR A 36 -7.96 -3.41 16.19
N LEU A 37 -8.96 -4.28 16.39
CA LEU A 37 -9.91 -4.64 15.35
C LEU A 37 -11.34 -4.34 15.79
N TYR A 38 -12.01 -3.51 14.99
CA TYR A 38 -13.41 -3.18 15.15
C TYR A 38 -14.27 -3.78 14.03
N ARG A 39 -15.31 -4.53 14.39
CA ARG A 39 -16.34 -5.04 13.48
C ARG A 39 -17.37 -3.94 13.23
N ASN A 40 -17.65 -3.64 11.95
CA ASN A 40 -18.73 -2.72 11.58
C ASN A 40 -20.10 -3.41 11.79
N THR A 41 -20.94 -2.85 12.66
CA THR A 41 -22.27 -3.39 13.02
C THR A 41 -23.42 -2.55 12.46
N SER A 42 -23.12 -1.51 11.68
CA SER A 42 -24.12 -0.56 11.13
C SER A 42 -25.18 -1.23 10.25
N GLY A 43 -24.86 -2.37 9.64
CA GLY A 43 -25.77 -3.14 8.77
C GLY A 43 -26.63 -4.18 9.51
N ASP A 44 -26.29 -4.52 10.76
CA ASP A 44 -27.00 -5.58 11.50
C ASP A 44 -28.44 -5.13 11.81
N SER A 45 -28.62 -3.85 12.17
CA SER A 45 -29.96 -3.26 12.38
C SER A 45 -30.82 -3.19 11.11
N LEU A 46 -30.20 -3.12 9.92
CA LEU A 46 -30.92 -3.09 8.64
C LEU A 46 -31.41 -4.48 8.25
N LYS A 47 -30.60 -5.53 8.49
CA LYS A 47 -30.99 -6.94 8.27
C LYS A 47 -32.13 -7.35 9.19
N ASP A 48 -32.06 -6.97 10.46
CA ASP A 48 -33.12 -7.24 11.45
C ASP A 48 -34.43 -6.52 11.14
N ALA A 49 -34.37 -5.29 10.60
CA ALA A 49 -35.55 -4.56 10.15
C ALA A 49 -36.17 -5.17 8.88
N ALA A 50 -35.35 -5.55 7.89
CA ALA A 50 -35.81 -6.19 6.66
C ALA A 50 -36.49 -7.54 6.92
N ALA A 51 -35.99 -8.31 7.90
CA ALA A 51 -36.59 -9.57 8.33
C ALA A 51 -37.95 -9.40 9.04
N ARG A 52 -38.28 -8.20 9.55
CA ARG A 52 -39.50 -7.93 10.32
C ARG A 52 -40.61 -7.23 9.54
N GLU A 53 -40.28 -6.37 8.57
CA GLU A 53 -41.26 -5.46 7.94
C GLU A 53 -41.52 -5.71 6.44
N GLY A 54 -40.82 -6.67 5.81
CA GLY A 54 -40.90 -6.85 4.35
C GLY A 54 -40.27 -5.68 3.58
N SER A 55 -40.17 -5.80 2.26
CA SER A 55 -39.32 -5.00 1.35
C SER A 55 -39.69 -3.50 1.18
N GLN A 56 -40.17 -2.80 2.21
CA GLN A 56 -40.36 -1.35 2.19
C GLN A 56 -39.35 -0.64 3.10
N LEU A 57 -38.07 -0.66 2.69
CA LEU A 57 -36.99 0.06 3.38
C LEU A 57 -36.29 1.01 2.40
N LEU A 58 -36.93 2.12 2.05
CA LEU A 58 -36.29 3.18 1.24
C LEU A 58 -36.47 4.60 1.79
N THR A 59 -36.85 4.80 3.05
CA THR A 59 -37.05 6.15 3.62
C THR A 59 -36.50 6.40 5.02
N ARG A 60 -35.72 5.48 5.60
CA ARG A 60 -35.08 5.73 6.91
C ARG A 60 -33.73 6.45 6.76
N PRO A 61 -33.38 7.37 7.68
CA PRO A 61 -32.07 8.01 7.67
C PRO A 61 -30.96 6.94 7.76
N ILE A 62 -29.85 7.17 7.06
CA ILE A 62 -28.68 6.30 7.08
C ILE A 62 -28.30 6.10 8.56
N PRO A 63 -28.33 4.86 9.09
CA PRO A 63 -27.99 4.63 10.49
C PRO A 63 -26.57 5.13 10.75
N MET A 64 -26.37 5.74 11.93
CA MET A 64 -25.05 6.18 12.37
C MET A 64 -24.07 5.00 12.30
N PRO A 65 -22.83 5.22 11.82
CA PRO A 65 -21.81 4.19 11.85
C PRO A 65 -21.63 3.64 13.26
N SER A 66 -21.69 2.32 13.41
CA SER A 66 -21.53 1.60 14.66
C SER A 66 -20.44 0.55 14.52
N PHE A 67 -19.59 0.47 15.54
CA PHE A 67 -18.44 -0.42 15.61
C PHE A 67 -18.41 -1.15 16.95
N GLU A 68 -18.09 -2.45 16.89
CA GLU A 68 -17.87 -3.30 18.05
C GLU A 68 -16.38 -3.66 18.13
N ASP A 69 -15.76 -3.48 19.29
CA ASP A 69 -14.38 -3.93 19.52
C ASP A 69 -14.35 -5.47 19.62
N VAL A 70 -13.68 -6.10 18.66
CA VAL A 70 -13.52 -7.55 18.58
C VAL A 70 -12.05 -7.96 18.70
N THR A 71 -11.19 -7.08 19.23
CA THR A 71 -9.73 -7.27 19.24
C THR A 71 -9.31 -8.57 19.92
N MET A 72 -9.84 -8.85 21.12
CA MET A 72 -9.53 -10.09 21.83
C MET A 72 -10.24 -11.30 21.21
N ALA A 73 -11.51 -11.15 20.82
CA ALA A 73 -12.31 -12.24 20.27
C ALA A 73 -11.80 -12.72 18.90
N SER A 74 -11.19 -11.83 18.13
CA SER A 74 -10.62 -12.11 16.82
C SER A 74 -9.21 -12.72 16.87
N GLY A 75 -8.54 -12.70 18.03
CA GLY A 75 -7.16 -13.19 18.17
C GLY A 75 -6.08 -12.15 17.83
N ILE A 76 -6.42 -11.01 17.22
CA ILE A 76 -5.47 -9.89 17.00
C ILE A 76 -4.85 -9.43 18.33
N GLY A 77 -5.69 -9.41 19.38
CA GLY A 77 -5.33 -9.07 20.75
C GLY A 77 -4.22 -9.93 21.39
N SER A 78 -3.87 -11.08 20.77
CA SER A 78 -2.96 -12.07 21.35
C SER A 78 -1.49 -11.67 21.32
N GLN A 79 -1.13 -10.68 20.51
CA GLN A 79 0.26 -10.26 20.33
C GLN A 79 0.38 -8.74 20.37
N THR A 80 1.52 -8.25 20.85
CA THR A 80 1.92 -6.86 20.65
C THR A 80 2.84 -6.76 19.45
N THR A 81 2.78 -5.62 18.79
CA THR A 81 3.73 -5.26 17.74
C THR A 81 4.01 -3.77 17.77
N ALA A 82 5.08 -3.36 17.11
CA ALA A 82 5.42 -1.95 16.94
C ALA A 82 4.95 -1.50 15.55
N GLY A 83 3.63 -1.57 15.32
CA GLY A 83 3.06 -1.46 13.98
C GLY A 83 3.07 -0.03 13.44
N MET A 84 3.50 0.12 12.18
CA MET A 84 3.75 1.41 11.52
C MET A 84 3.05 1.52 10.17
N GLY A 85 2.93 0.42 9.44
CA GLY A 85 2.24 0.34 8.15
C GLY A 85 1.27 -0.83 8.16
N VAL A 86 0.13 -0.67 7.50
CA VAL A 86 -0.89 -1.71 7.40
C VAL A 86 -1.49 -1.74 6.00
N LEU A 87 -1.74 -2.94 5.51
CA LEU A 87 -2.58 -3.17 4.34
C LEU A 87 -3.48 -4.39 4.55
N ALA A 88 -4.55 -4.45 3.78
CA ALA A 88 -5.47 -5.58 3.77
C ALA A 88 -5.76 -6.00 2.33
N ALA A 89 -5.44 -7.25 2.00
CA ALA A 89 -5.58 -7.83 0.66
C ALA A 89 -5.72 -9.36 0.79
N ASP A 90 -6.16 -10.05 -0.25
CA ASP A 90 -6.12 -11.52 -0.29
C ASP A 90 -4.68 -11.99 -0.53
N LEU A 91 -3.92 -12.13 0.56
CA LEU A 91 -2.49 -12.48 0.53
C LEU A 91 -2.28 -14.00 0.52
N THR A 92 -3.32 -14.77 0.83
CA THR A 92 -3.29 -16.23 0.79
C THR A 92 -3.90 -16.83 -0.48
N GLY A 93 -4.52 -16.02 -1.33
CA GLY A 93 -5.18 -16.46 -2.56
C GLY A 93 -6.46 -17.24 -2.32
N ASP A 94 -7.06 -17.07 -1.15
CA ASP A 94 -8.16 -17.89 -0.65
C ASP A 94 -9.54 -17.21 -0.82
N GLY A 95 -9.54 -16.00 -1.39
CA GLY A 95 -10.69 -15.15 -1.66
C GLY A 95 -11.05 -14.20 -0.51
N TRP A 96 -10.37 -14.29 0.64
CA TRP A 96 -10.64 -13.47 1.82
C TRP A 96 -9.50 -12.51 2.10
N SER A 97 -9.84 -11.28 2.52
CA SER A 97 -8.83 -10.31 2.90
C SER A 97 -8.13 -10.73 4.20
N ASP A 98 -6.81 -10.79 4.12
CA ASP A 98 -5.85 -10.90 5.21
C ASP A 98 -5.34 -9.50 5.59
N ILE A 99 -4.62 -9.38 6.71
CA ILE A 99 -4.05 -8.10 7.17
C ILE A 99 -2.55 -8.26 7.37
N TYR A 100 -1.76 -7.45 6.66
CA TYR A 100 -0.32 -7.38 6.84
C TYR A 100 0.07 -6.12 7.59
N VAL A 101 0.96 -6.27 8.58
CA VAL A 101 1.44 -5.17 9.43
C VAL A 101 2.97 -5.10 9.39
N ALA A 102 3.47 -4.00 8.84
CA ALA A 102 4.87 -3.62 8.92
C ALA A 102 5.18 -3.13 10.35
N SER A 103 6.14 -3.79 11.01
CA SER A 103 6.46 -3.58 12.41
C SER A 103 7.92 -3.16 12.61
N ASP A 104 8.15 -2.08 13.34
CA ASP A 104 9.50 -1.55 13.58
C ASP A 104 10.27 -2.37 14.63
N GLN A 105 11.39 -2.95 14.21
CA GLN A 105 12.31 -3.77 15.02
C GLN A 105 11.61 -4.97 15.69
N ARG A 106 10.55 -5.45 15.05
CA ARG A 106 9.76 -6.62 15.44
C ARG A 106 9.43 -7.43 14.19
N PRO A 107 9.05 -8.71 14.31
CA PRO A 107 8.55 -9.45 13.16
C PRO A 107 7.33 -8.74 12.58
N ASN A 108 7.29 -8.59 11.26
CA ASN A 108 6.07 -8.21 10.57
C ASN A 108 4.99 -9.26 10.83
N ARG A 109 3.72 -8.85 10.73
CA ARG A 109 2.56 -9.73 11.01
C ARG A 109 1.76 -9.95 9.76
N LEU A 110 1.25 -11.17 9.59
CA LEU A 110 0.31 -11.52 8.54
C LEU A 110 -0.85 -12.27 9.19
N TRP A 111 -1.86 -11.50 9.56
CA TRP A 111 -3.08 -11.99 10.16
C TRP A 111 -3.96 -12.61 9.08
N VAL A 112 -3.91 -13.93 8.96
CA VAL A 112 -4.69 -14.70 7.99
C VAL A 112 -6.11 -14.90 8.48
N ASN A 113 -7.08 -14.54 7.67
CA ASN A 113 -8.50 -14.60 8.01
C ASN A 113 -8.99 -16.05 8.06
N GLN A 114 -9.51 -16.48 9.21
CA GLN A 114 -10.02 -17.84 9.40
C GLN A 114 -11.48 -18.00 8.98
N ARG A 115 -12.07 -16.99 8.31
CA ARG A 115 -13.44 -16.98 7.74
C ARG A 115 -14.56 -17.12 8.78
N ASN A 116 -14.23 -16.95 10.05
CA ASN A 116 -15.16 -17.05 11.18
C ASN A 116 -15.06 -15.83 12.13
N GLY A 117 -14.40 -14.76 11.68
CA GLY A 117 -14.13 -13.56 12.47
C GLY A 117 -12.86 -13.62 13.32
N SER A 118 -12.14 -14.74 13.32
CA SER A 118 -10.81 -14.87 13.92
C SER A 118 -9.69 -14.79 12.90
N PHE A 119 -8.49 -14.44 13.36
CA PHE A 119 -7.27 -14.30 12.59
C PHE A 119 -6.13 -15.05 13.26
N VAL A 120 -5.21 -15.57 12.43
CA VAL A 120 -4.00 -16.25 12.89
C VAL A 120 -2.79 -15.63 12.22
N ASP A 121 -1.79 -15.24 13.01
CA ASP A 121 -0.52 -14.75 12.46
C ASP A 121 0.25 -15.88 11.78
N GLN A 122 0.55 -15.72 10.50
CA GLN A 122 1.30 -16.67 9.69
C GLN A 122 2.51 -16.04 8.98
N ALA A 123 2.97 -14.85 9.39
CA ALA A 123 4.06 -14.16 8.69
C ALA A 123 5.33 -15.02 8.58
N VAL A 124 5.74 -15.64 9.70
CA VAL A 124 6.90 -16.55 9.76
C VAL A 124 6.68 -17.77 8.87
N LEU A 125 5.51 -18.40 8.98
CA LEU A 125 5.18 -19.59 8.21
C LEU A 125 5.21 -19.30 6.71
N ARG A 126 4.84 -18.09 6.30
CA ARG A 126 4.76 -17.65 4.91
C ARG A 126 5.99 -16.89 4.42
N GLY A 127 7.02 -16.72 5.24
CA GLY A 127 8.30 -16.12 4.82
C GLY A 127 8.27 -14.60 4.59
N CYS A 128 7.42 -13.86 5.32
CA CYS A 128 7.26 -12.40 5.17
C CYS A 128 7.37 -11.63 6.50
N ASP A 129 8.03 -12.20 7.52
CA ASP A 129 8.17 -11.60 8.85
C ASP A 129 9.46 -10.79 9.06
N GLY A 130 10.53 -11.05 8.30
CA GLY A 130 11.83 -10.40 8.43
C GLY A 130 12.69 -10.55 7.17
N ASP A 131 14.00 -10.32 7.27
CA ASP A 131 14.91 -10.45 6.12
C ASP A 131 15.27 -11.92 5.79
N PHE A 132 15.98 -12.12 4.68
CA PHE A 132 16.49 -13.43 4.25
C PHE A 132 17.42 -14.15 5.27
N LEU A 133 17.88 -13.48 6.33
CA LEU A 133 18.64 -14.08 7.45
C LEU A 133 17.76 -14.30 8.70
N GLY A 134 16.46 -14.02 8.62
CA GLY A 134 15.52 -14.10 9.74
C GLY A 134 15.68 -12.98 10.76
N ARG A 135 16.28 -11.85 10.38
CA ARG A 135 16.45 -10.69 11.26
C ARG A 135 15.23 -9.79 11.18
N MET A 136 14.82 -9.29 12.34
CA MET A 136 13.82 -8.24 12.45
C MET A 136 14.41 -6.93 11.93
N GLN A 137 13.62 -6.18 11.17
CA GLN A 137 14.00 -4.91 10.56
C GLN A 137 13.11 -3.78 11.08
N ALA A 138 13.52 -2.53 10.87
CA ALA A 138 12.73 -1.35 11.22
C ALA A 138 11.66 -1.06 10.15
N SER A 139 10.68 -1.94 10.03
CA SER A 139 9.64 -1.85 8.99
C SER A 139 8.71 -0.65 9.20
N MET A 140 8.47 0.14 8.15
CA MET A 140 7.67 1.37 8.23
C MET A 140 6.47 1.35 7.28
N GLY A 141 6.59 1.94 6.08
CA GLY A 141 5.52 1.88 5.07
C GLY A 141 5.51 0.54 4.32
N VAL A 142 4.32 0.14 3.90
CA VAL A 142 4.08 -1.11 3.15
C VAL A 142 3.32 -0.80 1.86
N ALA A 143 3.70 -1.41 0.75
CA ALA A 143 2.96 -1.39 -0.51
C ALA A 143 2.68 -2.81 -1.02
N PHE A 144 1.63 -2.97 -1.81
CA PHE A 144 1.28 -4.21 -2.48
C PHE A 144 1.12 -3.95 -3.97
N GLY A 145 1.89 -4.66 -4.80
CA GLY A 145 1.88 -4.42 -6.24
C GLY A 145 2.90 -5.25 -7.02
N ALA A 146 2.83 -5.14 -8.34
CA ALA A 146 3.65 -5.91 -9.27
C ALA A 146 5.09 -5.40 -9.37
N VAL A 147 6.05 -6.09 -8.75
CA VAL A 147 7.49 -5.78 -8.79
C VAL A 147 8.28 -6.88 -9.48
N THR A 148 8.05 -8.14 -9.12
CA THR A 148 8.77 -9.30 -9.66
C THR A 148 8.05 -9.96 -10.82
N SER A 149 6.74 -9.75 -10.95
CA SER A 149 5.93 -10.25 -12.04
C SER A 149 4.71 -9.35 -12.27
N ASN A 150 4.10 -9.43 -13.44
CA ASN A 150 2.83 -8.77 -13.72
C ASN A 150 1.60 -9.60 -13.35
N GLU A 151 1.75 -10.91 -13.11
CA GLU A 151 0.63 -11.81 -12.82
C GLU A 151 0.36 -11.95 -11.32
N GLN A 152 1.40 -11.75 -10.50
CA GLN A 152 1.37 -11.87 -9.06
C GLN A 152 1.96 -10.61 -8.42
N GLU A 153 1.25 -10.07 -7.43
CA GLU A 153 1.65 -8.89 -6.68
C GLU A 153 2.46 -9.28 -5.44
N ASP A 154 3.43 -8.43 -5.11
CA ASP A 154 4.43 -8.63 -4.05
C ASP A 154 4.19 -7.63 -2.92
N ILE A 155 4.66 -7.95 -1.71
CA ILE A 155 4.68 -6.99 -0.60
C ILE A 155 6.03 -6.29 -0.59
N VAL A 156 6.02 -4.96 -0.64
CA VAL A 156 7.22 -4.14 -0.50
C VAL A 156 7.17 -3.38 0.81
N VAL A 157 8.24 -3.44 1.59
CA VAL A 157 8.33 -2.79 2.91
C VAL A 157 9.54 -1.88 2.96
N SER A 158 9.35 -0.64 3.40
CA SER A 158 10.42 0.32 3.63
C SER A 158 11.07 0.14 5.01
N HIS A 159 12.36 0.45 5.10
CA HIS A 159 13.19 0.16 6.28
C HIS A 159 14.15 1.30 6.63
N LEU A 160 14.83 1.15 7.77
CA LEU A 160 15.84 2.09 8.23
C LEU A 160 17.11 2.00 7.37
N SER A 161 17.87 3.10 7.29
CA SER A 161 19.18 3.10 6.65
C SER A 161 20.08 1.99 7.17
N GLY A 162 20.72 1.27 6.25
CA GLY A 162 21.56 0.10 6.52
C GLY A 162 20.85 -1.24 6.30
N GLU A 163 19.52 -1.22 6.30
CA GLU A 163 18.64 -2.36 6.02
C GLU A 163 18.11 -2.30 4.57
N PHE A 164 17.74 -3.44 4.00
CA PHE A 164 17.14 -3.45 2.67
C PHE A 164 15.65 -3.15 2.78
N HIS A 165 15.11 -2.29 1.91
CA HIS A 165 13.67 -2.33 1.66
C HIS A 165 13.32 -3.74 1.18
N ALA A 166 12.37 -4.38 1.86
CA ALA A 166 12.04 -5.77 1.58
C ALA A 166 11.17 -5.87 0.33
N VAL A 167 11.39 -6.90 -0.48
CA VAL A 167 10.48 -7.35 -1.53
C VAL A 167 10.13 -8.80 -1.25
N TYR A 168 9.00 -9.01 -0.59
CA TYR A 168 8.44 -10.34 -0.36
C TYR A 168 7.69 -10.76 -1.62
N ALA A 169 8.39 -11.50 -2.48
CA ALA A 169 7.86 -11.96 -3.75
C ALA A 169 6.88 -13.12 -3.52
N ALA A 170 5.66 -12.99 -4.03
CA ALA A 170 4.64 -14.01 -3.86
C ALA A 170 4.85 -15.19 -4.82
N GLY A 171 4.74 -16.40 -4.27
CA GLY A 171 4.77 -17.67 -4.98
C GLY A 171 3.38 -18.23 -5.28
N GLN A 172 3.31 -19.25 -6.15
CA GLN A 172 2.05 -19.93 -6.51
C GLN A 172 1.45 -20.76 -5.37
N ASP A 173 2.22 -21.02 -4.32
CA ASP A 173 1.86 -21.79 -3.13
C ASP A 173 1.40 -20.90 -1.95
N SER A 174 1.12 -19.63 -2.23
CA SER A 174 0.75 -18.61 -1.23
C SER A 174 1.85 -18.36 -0.18
N MET A 175 3.10 -18.68 -0.53
CA MET A 175 4.28 -18.37 0.26
C MET A 175 4.96 -17.13 -0.33
N PHE A 176 5.72 -16.44 0.51
CA PHE A 176 6.56 -15.34 0.10
C PHE A 176 8.04 -15.72 0.21
N THR A 177 8.85 -15.14 -0.67
CA THR A 177 10.31 -15.23 -0.61
C THR A 177 10.88 -13.82 -0.63
N ASP A 178 11.78 -13.50 0.31
CA ASP A 178 12.55 -12.26 0.25
C ASP A 178 13.44 -12.26 -1.02
N ARG A 179 13.13 -11.36 -1.96
CA ARG A 179 13.86 -11.12 -3.21
C ARG A 179 14.43 -9.71 -3.30
N SER A 180 14.67 -9.08 -2.16
CA SER A 180 15.11 -7.67 -2.08
C SER A 180 16.44 -7.43 -2.78
N ARG A 181 17.35 -8.42 -2.75
CA ARG A 181 18.68 -8.32 -3.37
C ARG A 181 18.64 -8.59 -4.86
N GLU A 182 17.90 -9.61 -5.26
CA GLU A 182 17.73 -10.08 -6.63
C GLU A 182 17.07 -9.00 -7.47
N THR A 183 16.01 -8.39 -6.95
CA THR A 183 15.30 -7.28 -7.62
C THR A 183 16.16 -6.03 -7.72
N GLY A 184 17.21 -5.85 -6.91
CA GLY A 184 18.02 -4.63 -6.89
C GLY A 184 17.47 -3.52 -5.98
N ILE A 185 16.16 -3.52 -5.66
CA ILE A 185 15.51 -2.53 -4.79
C ILE A 185 16.24 -2.41 -3.45
N GLY A 186 16.56 -3.54 -2.81
CA GLY A 186 17.24 -3.54 -1.53
C GLY A 186 18.60 -2.84 -1.59
N ILE A 187 19.36 -3.01 -2.69
CA ILE A 187 20.67 -2.38 -2.84
C ILE A 187 20.55 -0.86 -3.03
N GLN A 188 19.60 -0.40 -3.84
CA GLN A 188 19.40 1.03 -4.13
C GLN A 188 18.89 1.81 -2.92
N THR A 189 18.08 1.17 -2.07
CA THR A 189 17.42 1.80 -0.92
C THR A 189 18.23 1.74 0.36
N ARG A 190 19.15 0.77 0.49
CA ARG A 190 19.97 0.55 1.69
C ARG A 190 20.60 1.81 2.30
N PRO A 191 21.09 2.80 1.54
CA PRO A 191 21.71 3.99 2.13
C PRO A 191 20.75 4.92 2.87
N PHE A 192 19.43 4.77 2.70
CA PHE A 192 18.42 5.74 3.12
C PHE A 192 17.43 5.17 4.13
N THR A 193 16.79 6.04 4.91
CA THR A 193 15.67 5.69 5.80
C THR A 193 14.35 5.93 5.08
N GLY A 194 13.69 4.86 4.66
CA GLY A 194 12.43 4.93 3.93
C GLY A 194 11.20 4.97 4.83
N PHE A 195 10.17 5.69 4.40
CA PHE A 195 8.85 5.73 5.03
C PHE A 195 7.75 5.42 4.02
N GLY A 196 7.27 6.42 3.28
CA GLY A 196 6.28 6.20 2.24
C GLY A 196 6.87 5.37 1.11
N VAL A 197 6.10 4.40 0.62
CA VAL A 197 6.41 3.59 -0.56
C VAL A 197 5.16 3.50 -1.45
N ALA A 198 5.33 3.53 -2.76
CA ALA A 198 4.29 3.24 -3.74
C ALA A 198 4.84 2.48 -4.93
N ILE A 199 3.97 1.70 -5.58
CA ILE A 199 4.26 0.91 -6.77
C ILE A 199 3.26 1.33 -7.84
N LEU A 200 3.74 1.84 -8.98
CA LEU A 200 2.91 2.37 -10.06
C LEU A 200 3.68 2.38 -11.37
N ASP A 201 2.96 2.25 -12.48
CA ASP A 201 3.50 2.36 -13.84
C ASP A 201 3.42 3.83 -14.27
N LEU A 202 4.53 4.57 -14.18
CA LEU A 202 4.57 6.02 -14.38
C LEU A 202 4.51 6.41 -15.86
N ASN A 203 5.09 5.58 -16.73
CA ASN A 203 5.29 5.87 -18.15
C ASN A 203 4.36 5.06 -19.08
N PHE A 204 3.55 4.16 -18.51
CA PHE A 204 2.63 3.24 -19.19
C PHE A 204 3.28 2.20 -20.11
N ASP A 205 4.48 1.75 -19.77
CA ASP A 205 5.18 0.68 -20.48
C ASP A 205 4.76 -0.74 -20.06
N GLY A 206 3.91 -0.84 -19.03
CA GLY A 206 3.43 -2.10 -18.48
C GLY A 206 4.37 -2.72 -17.45
N THR A 207 5.38 -1.99 -16.98
CA THR A 207 6.19 -2.32 -15.82
C THR A 207 6.00 -1.28 -14.73
N SER A 208 6.12 -1.68 -13.46
CA SER A 208 5.89 -0.75 -12.34
C SER A 208 7.21 -0.21 -11.82
N GLU A 209 7.27 1.10 -11.60
CA GLU A 209 8.28 1.76 -10.80
C GLU A 209 7.96 1.66 -9.31
N VAL A 210 8.99 1.83 -8.47
CA VAL A 210 8.87 1.94 -7.01
C VAL A 210 9.34 3.31 -6.57
N ILE A 211 8.48 4.06 -5.91
CA ILE A 211 8.81 5.38 -5.36
C ILE A 211 8.94 5.26 -3.85
N THR A 212 9.99 5.85 -3.28
CA THR A 212 10.20 5.90 -1.82
C THR A 212 10.37 7.35 -1.32
N ALA A 213 9.68 7.65 -0.23
CA ALA A 213 9.85 8.88 0.54
C ALA A 213 10.82 8.62 1.68
N ASN A 214 11.98 9.29 1.65
CA ASN A 214 13.05 9.06 2.60
C ASN A 214 13.30 10.26 3.52
N GLY A 215 13.83 10.00 4.70
CA GLY A 215 14.25 11.03 5.64
C GLY A 215 14.69 10.43 6.96
N ARG A 216 15.89 10.76 7.42
CA ARG A 216 16.51 10.11 8.58
C ARG A 216 15.70 10.29 9.86
N VAL A 217 15.87 9.32 10.74
CA VAL A 217 15.52 9.41 12.16
C VAL A 217 16.76 9.51 13.06
N MET A 218 17.96 9.52 12.46
CA MET A 218 19.23 9.75 13.12
C MET A 218 19.98 10.89 12.43
N ARG A 219 20.63 11.74 13.21
CA ARG A 219 21.43 12.84 12.66
C ARG A 219 22.54 12.29 11.77
N GLN A 220 22.71 12.85 10.57
CA GLN A 220 23.83 12.50 9.70
C GLN A 220 25.18 12.74 10.40
N GLU A 221 26.06 11.74 10.33
CA GLU A 221 27.43 11.83 10.87
C GLU A 221 28.24 12.95 10.19
N GLY A 222 29.07 13.63 10.97
CA GLY A 222 29.98 14.67 10.46
C GLY A 222 29.34 16.05 10.25
N VAL A 223 28.02 16.19 10.39
CA VAL A 223 27.37 17.52 10.35
C VAL A 223 27.56 18.23 11.70
N PRO A 224 28.13 19.46 11.73
CA PRO A 224 28.35 20.20 12.96
C PRO A 224 27.10 20.30 13.84
N GLU A 225 27.26 20.15 15.15
CA GLU A 225 26.14 20.15 16.11
C GLU A 225 25.40 21.51 16.17
N ASN A 226 26.01 22.59 15.65
CA ASN A 226 25.45 23.94 15.62
C ASN A 226 24.75 24.30 14.29
N SER A 227 24.21 23.32 13.55
CA SER A 227 23.47 23.60 12.31
C SER A 227 22.30 24.56 12.57
N VAL A 228 22.21 25.63 11.78
CA VAL A 228 21.19 26.69 11.97
C VAL A 228 19.79 26.13 11.68
N ASN A 229 19.69 25.15 10.79
CA ASN A 229 18.46 24.40 10.53
C ASN A 229 18.53 23.02 11.21
N PHE A 230 17.52 22.72 12.05
CA PHE A 230 17.41 21.42 12.73
C PHE A 230 17.22 20.26 11.74
N TRP A 231 16.50 20.47 10.63
CA TRP A 231 16.08 19.41 9.73
C TRP A 231 17.13 19.04 8.67
N GLU A 232 18.01 19.96 8.32
CA GLU A 232 19.08 19.79 7.31
C GLU A 232 19.83 18.44 7.40
N PRO A 233 20.35 18.01 8.57
CA PRO A 233 21.10 16.75 8.69
C PRO A 233 20.23 15.49 8.65
N TYR A 234 18.91 15.63 8.57
CA TYR A 234 17.99 14.51 8.45
C TYR A 234 17.44 14.36 7.02
N GLN A 235 17.77 15.29 6.12
CA GLN A 235 17.23 15.29 4.76
C GLN A 235 17.85 14.17 3.90
N GLU A 236 16.97 13.42 3.23
CA GLU A 236 17.33 12.39 2.25
C GLU A 236 16.60 12.65 0.94
N PRO A 237 17.16 12.22 -0.20
CA PRO A 237 16.48 12.33 -1.47
C PRO A 237 15.25 11.41 -1.46
N LEU A 238 14.19 11.81 -2.15
CA LEU A 238 13.21 10.83 -2.63
C LEU A 238 13.92 9.80 -3.53
N GLN A 239 13.31 8.66 -3.83
CA GLN A 239 13.84 7.77 -4.86
C GLN A 239 12.71 7.33 -5.79
N VAL A 240 13.05 7.19 -7.07
CA VAL A 240 12.22 6.49 -8.05
C VAL A 240 13.10 5.39 -8.61
N LEU A 241 12.66 4.15 -8.45
CA LEU A 241 13.38 2.98 -8.89
C LEU A 241 12.66 2.41 -10.09
N MET A 242 13.37 2.21 -11.19
CA MET A 242 12.80 1.66 -12.43
C MET A 242 13.45 0.33 -12.79
N PRO A 243 12.70 -0.61 -13.39
CA PRO A 243 13.27 -1.84 -13.91
C PRO A 243 14.20 -1.55 -15.10
N ARG A 244 15.46 -2.01 -14.99
CA ARG A 244 16.52 -1.95 -15.99
C ARG A 244 17.20 -3.32 -16.04
N GLU A 245 17.11 -4.00 -17.19
CA GLU A 245 17.74 -5.31 -17.41
C GLU A 245 17.42 -6.36 -16.32
N GLY A 246 16.18 -6.35 -15.80
CA GLY A 246 15.72 -7.30 -14.79
C GLY A 246 16.07 -6.94 -13.34
N ARG A 247 16.58 -5.73 -13.08
CA ARG A 247 16.83 -5.18 -11.74
C ARG A 247 16.35 -3.74 -11.64
N TYR A 248 16.01 -3.29 -10.45
CA TYR A 248 15.62 -1.92 -10.17
C TYR A 248 16.84 -1.04 -9.93
N GLU A 249 16.85 0.11 -10.59
CA GLU A 249 17.89 1.13 -10.48
C GLU A 249 17.26 2.50 -10.21
N ASP A 250 17.94 3.31 -9.41
CA ASP A 250 17.48 4.66 -9.06
C ASP A 250 17.61 5.61 -10.26
N VAL A 251 16.56 6.39 -10.54
CA VAL A 251 16.56 7.37 -11.62
C VAL A 251 17.45 8.55 -11.25
N GLN A 252 18.68 8.52 -11.76
CA GLN A 252 19.64 9.60 -11.59
C GLN A 252 19.05 10.95 -12.04
N GLY A 253 19.26 12.01 -11.26
CA GLY A 253 18.77 13.35 -11.58
C GLY A 253 17.30 13.63 -11.29
N PHE A 254 16.48 12.62 -10.93
CA PHE A 254 15.07 12.86 -10.59
C PHE A 254 14.90 13.44 -9.18
N THR A 255 15.74 13.01 -8.23
CA THR A 255 15.53 13.30 -6.80
C THR A 255 16.72 13.97 -6.12
N ASP A 256 17.80 14.23 -6.86
CA ASP A 256 19.06 14.75 -6.31
C ASP A 256 18.87 16.07 -5.54
N ASP A 257 18.00 16.93 -6.05
CA ASP A 257 17.66 18.23 -5.45
C ASP A 257 16.47 18.16 -4.48
N LEU A 258 15.71 17.06 -4.46
CA LEU A 258 14.52 16.86 -3.64
C LEU A 258 14.87 16.18 -2.32
N ARG A 259 15.68 16.86 -1.50
CA ARG A 259 16.15 16.38 -0.21
C ARG A 259 15.31 16.90 0.94
N HIS A 260 14.59 15.99 1.60
CA HIS A 260 13.64 16.35 2.64
C HIS A 260 13.63 15.32 3.77
N VAL A 261 12.97 15.68 4.87
CA VAL A 261 12.61 14.71 5.91
C VAL A 261 11.23 14.18 5.56
N ALA A 262 11.16 13.42 4.47
CA ALA A 262 9.90 12.95 3.89
C ALA A 262 9.31 11.79 4.71
N ARG A 263 7.98 11.71 4.75
CA ARG A 263 7.25 10.68 5.51
C ARG A 263 6.19 10.03 4.62
N GLY A 264 4.93 10.44 4.77
CA GLY A 264 3.82 9.88 4.01
C GLY A 264 3.90 10.20 2.52
N LEU A 265 3.48 9.25 1.71
CA LEU A 265 3.45 9.28 0.26
C LEU A 265 2.06 8.81 -0.20
N ALA A 266 1.38 9.62 -0.99
CA ALA A 266 0.09 9.31 -1.60
C ALA A 266 0.16 9.46 -3.12
N VAL A 267 -0.60 8.62 -3.83
CA VAL A 267 -0.64 8.59 -5.29
C VAL A 267 -2.07 8.85 -5.77
N GLY A 268 -2.23 9.62 -6.83
CA GLY A 268 -3.50 9.81 -7.52
C GLY A 268 -3.39 10.81 -8.66
N ASP A 269 -4.31 10.74 -9.62
CA ASP A 269 -4.45 11.68 -10.74
C ASP A 269 -5.03 13.01 -10.25
N LEU A 270 -4.18 14.02 -9.99
CA LEU A 270 -4.63 15.28 -9.37
C LEU A 270 -5.15 16.29 -10.41
N ASP A 271 -4.61 16.28 -11.62
CA ASP A 271 -5.01 17.19 -12.69
C ASP A 271 -5.93 16.57 -13.75
N GLN A 272 -6.28 15.29 -13.59
CA GLN A 272 -7.23 14.53 -14.39
C GLN A 272 -6.76 14.33 -15.84
N ASP A 273 -5.45 14.19 -16.04
CA ASP A 273 -4.86 13.94 -17.36
C ASP A 273 -4.72 12.43 -17.69
N GLY A 274 -5.08 11.57 -16.74
CA GLY A 274 -5.12 10.12 -16.89
C GLY A 274 -3.90 9.39 -16.35
N ASP A 275 -2.90 10.11 -15.82
CA ASP A 275 -1.77 9.53 -15.14
C ASP A 275 -1.77 9.82 -13.62
N SER A 276 -0.87 9.15 -12.90
CA SER A 276 -0.80 9.28 -11.44
C SER A 276 0.28 10.27 -11.01
N ASP A 277 -0.13 11.26 -10.22
CA ASP A 277 0.75 12.17 -9.50
C ASP A 277 1.09 11.64 -8.11
N VAL A 278 2.10 12.27 -7.48
CA VAL A 278 2.58 11.90 -6.14
C VAL A 278 2.54 13.09 -5.20
N VAL A 279 1.96 12.89 -4.01
CA VAL A 279 2.00 13.86 -2.91
C VAL A 279 2.84 13.30 -1.78
N VAL A 280 3.81 14.08 -1.29
CA VAL A 280 4.72 13.68 -0.22
C VAL A 280 4.65 14.68 0.93
N THR A 281 4.50 14.17 2.16
CA THR A 281 4.55 14.99 3.37
C THR A 281 6.00 15.14 3.85
N VAL A 282 6.32 16.34 4.35
CA VAL A 282 7.68 16.69 4.82
C VAL A 282 7.60 17.22 6.24
N LEU A 283 8.44 16.68 7.13
CA LEU A 283 8.58 17.26 8.47
C LEU A 283 9.35 18.58 8.40
N GLY A 284 8.81 19.60 9.07
CA GLY A 284 9.47 20.91 9.14
C GLY A 284 9.41 21.74 7.86
N GLY A 285 8.58 21.34 6.88
CA GLY A 285 8.44 22.03 5.60
C GLY A 285 7.06 21.83 4.97
N PRO A 286 6.81 22.42 3.79
CA PRO A 286 5.58 22.19 3.03
C PRO A 286 5.55 20.78 2.44
N ALA A 287 4.34 20.27 2.16
CA ALA A 287 4.18 19.09 1.33
C ALA A 287 4.68 19.35 -0.10
N ILE A 288 5.12 18.28 -0.76
CA ILE A 288 5.61 18.29 -2.14
C ILE A 288 4.56 17.61 -3.01
N VAL A 289 4.29 18.20 -4.17
CA VAL A 289 3.47 17.59 -5.22
C VAL A 289 4.38 17.38 -6.42
N LEU A 290 4.49 16.13 -6.87
CA LEU A 290 5.20 15.74 -8.07
C LEU A 290 4.14 15.39 -9.11
N ARG A 291 4.02 16.24 -10.13
CA ARG A 291 3.16 15.96 -11.27
C ARG A 291 3.87 15.02 -12.24
N ASN A 292 3.19 14.01 -12.75
CA ASN A 292 3.80 13.01 -13.62
C ASN A 292 3.82 13.41 -15.11
N ASP A 293 4.71 14.34 -15.45
CA ASP A 293 4.93 14.75 -16.84
C ASP A 293 5.75 13.73 -17.69
N CYS A 294 5.81 12.44 -17.32
CA CYS A 294 6.56 11.44 -18.09
C CYS A 294 6.01 11.30 -19.52
N VAL A 295 6.89 11.09 -20.49
CA VAL A 295 6.49 10.73 -21.85
C VAL A 295 5.77 9.38 -21.79
N LYS A 296 4.48 9.37 -22.13
CA LYS A 296 3.69 8.14 -22.17
C LYS A 296 4.09 7.31 -23.38
N ILE A 297 4.51 6.08 -23.14
CA ILE A 297 5.06 5.18 -24.18
C ILE A 297 4.11 4.05 -24.55
N GLY A 298 2.81 4.22 -24.30
CA GLY A 298 1.80 3.23 -24.68
C GLY A 298 0.38 3.70 -24.44
N ASN A 299 -0.54 2.78 -24.69
CA ASN A 299 -1.93 2.86 -24.26
C ASN A 299 -2.03 2.52 -22.78
N TRP A 300 -3.09 2.99 -22.13
CA TRP A 300 -3.38 2.67 -20.73
C TRP A 300 -4.87 2.46 -20.53
N ILE A 301 -5.21 1.81 -19.43
CA ILE A 301 -6.57 1.69 -18.94
C ILE A 301 -6.61 2.09 -17.47
N SER A 302 -7.59 2.89 -17.10
CA SER A 302 -7.85 3.26 -15.71
C SER A 302 -9.07 2.53 -15.22
N LEU A 303 -8.98 1.91 -14.04
CA LEU A 303 -9.97 0.97 -13.52
C LEU A 303 -10.35 1.35 -12.09
N ARG A 304 -11.66 1.32 -11.81
CA ARG A 304 -12.19 1.38 -10.45
C ARG A 304 -13.21 0.26 -10.25
N ALA A 305 -13.09 -0.46 -9.14
CA ALA A 305 -14.07 -1.46 -8.74
C ALA A 305 -15.03 -0.84 -7.71
N VAL A 306 -16.33 -0.83 -8.02
CA VAL A 306 -17.36 -0.28 -7.13
C VAL A 306 -18.53 -1.22 -6.92
N ASP A 307 -19.21 -1.06 -5.78
CA ASP A 307 -20.49 -1.68 -5.46
C ASP A 307 -21.63 -0.65 -5.58
N GLU A 308 -22.38 -0.76 -6.66
CA GLU A 308 -23.57 0.06 -6.94
C GLU A 308 -24.69 -0.14 -5.90
N THR A 309 -24.79 -1.34 -5.31
CA THR A 309 -25.79 -1.60 -4.26
C THR A 309 -25.50 -0.82 -2.97
N LEU A 310 -24.26 -0.36 -2.83
CA LEU A 310 -23.80 0.50 -1.74
C LEU A 310 -23.65 1.98 -2.17
N GLY A 311 -24.26 2.37 -3.29
CA GLY A 311 -24.24 3.74 -3.81
C GLY A 311 -22.96 4.10 -4.54
N GLY A 312 -22.36 3.14 -5.26
CA GLY A 312 -21.14 3.34 -6.04
C GLY A 312 -19.89 3.45 -5.19
N ARG A 313 -19.88 2.83 -4.00
CA ARG A 313 -18.72 2.83 -3.12
C ARG A 313 -17.61 1.97 -3.69
N SER A 314 -16.38 2.45 -3.57
CA SER A 314 -15.18 1.69 -3.88
C SER A 314 -15.10 0.38 -3.10
N CYS A 315 -14.54 -0.65 -3.72
CA CYS A 315 -14.33 -1.98 -3.15
C CYS A 315 -12.84 -2.29 -2.97
N PRO A 316 -12.18 -1.79 -1.90
CA PRO A 316 -10.81 -2.15 -1.59
C PRO A 316 -10.61 -3.66 -1.51
N ALA A 317 -9.40 -4.12 -1.85
CA ALA A 317 -9.02 -5.53 -1.98
C ALA A 317 -9.68 -6.31 -3.14
N ALA A 318 -10.47 -5.65 -4.00
CA ALA A 318 -10.87 -6.26 -5.27
C ALA A 318 -9.64 -6.47 -6.16
N LYS A 319 -9.41 -7.71 -6.60
CA LYS A 319 -8.32 -8.06 -7.51
C LYS A 319 -8.82 -7.97 -8.95
N ILE A 320 -8.11 -7.21 -9.77
CA ILE A 320 -8.43 -6.99 -11.18
C ILE A 320 -7.34 -7.62 -12.02
N GLN A 321 -7.72 -8.52 -12.94
CA GLN A 321 -6.82 -9.16 -13.87
C GLN A 321 -7.19 -8.79 -15.29
N VAL A 322 -6.33 -8.03 -15.95
CA VAL A 322 -6.49 -7.61 -17.34
C VAL A 322 -5.79 -8.61 -18.25
N SER A 323 -6.53 -9.21 -19.17
CA SER A 323 -5.98 -10.11 -20.20
C SER A 323 -5.81 -9.33 -21.50
N VAL A 324 -4.57 -9.28 -22.00
CA VAL A 324 -4.20 -8.40 -23.12
C VAL A 324 -3.04 -9.03 -23.89
N ALA A 325 -3.17 -9.23 -25.20
CA ALA A 325 -2.14 -9.83 -26.06
C ALA A 325 -1.54 -11.15 -25.52
N GLY A 326 -2.38 -12.03 -24.96
CA GLY A 326 -1.96 -13.31 -24.38
C GLY A 326 -1.18 -13.23 -23.06
N ARG A 327 -0.99 -12.03 -22.47
CA ARG A 327 -0.46 -11.84 -21.11
C ARG A 327 -1.55 -11.41 -20.14
N LYS A 328 -1.29 -11.60 -18.84
CA LYS A 328 -2.16 -11.14 -17.75
C LYS A 328 -1.44 -10.09 -16.91
N ILE A 329 -2.17 -9.05 -16.55
CA ILE A 329 -1.71 -8.01 -15.64
C ILE A 329 -2.68 -7.96 -14.46
N THR A 330 -2.18 -8.24 -13.26
CA THR A 330 -2.94 -8.26 -12.02
C THR A 330 -2.67 -7.00 -11.23
N ARG A 331 -3.73 -6.31 -10.80
CA ARG A 331 -3.67 -5.21 -9.84
C ARG A 331 -4.77 -5.34 -8.80
N THR A 332 -4.44 -5.14 -7.55
CA THR A 332 -5.41 -5.09 -6.46
C THR A 332 -5.77 -3.64 -6.13
N LEU A 333 -7.06 -3.36 -6.00
CA LEU A 333 -7.53 -2.03 -5.58
C LEU A 333 -7.16 -1.78 -4.12
N GLN A 334 -6.01 -1.18 -3.88
CA GLN A 334 -5.45 -0.98 -2.54
C GLN A 334 -5.13 0.49 -2.25
N PRO A 335 -6.14 1.29 -1.86
CA PRO A 335 -5.90 2.67 -1.45
C PRO A 335 -5.20 2.76 -0.08
N CYS A 336 -5.47 1.83 0.84
CA CYS A 336 -4.89 1.80 2.18
C CYS A 336 -3.52 1.09 2.16
N GLN A 337 -2.49 1.83 1.80
CA GLN A 337 -1.08 1.40 1.82
C GLN A 337 -0.15 2.62 1.98
N SER A 338 1.16 2.39 1.91
CA SER A 338 2.23 3.33 2.23
C SER A 338 2.38 3.60 3.74
N TYR A 339 3.01 4.72 4.10
CA TYR A 339 3.16 5.16 5.49
C TYR A 339 2.21 6.33 5.81
N ALA A 340 1.32 6.15 6.78
CA ALA A 340 0.40 7.19 7.26
C ALA A 340 -0.34 7.97 6.14
N SER A 341 -0.69 7.28 5.06
CA SER A 341 -1.22 7.86 3.82
C SER A 341 -2.29 6.94 3.22
N THR A 342 -3.01 7.45 2.22
CA THR A 342 -3.94 6.66 1.39
C THR A 342 -3.79 7.11 -0.05
N HIS A 343 -3.88 6.18 -0.99
CA HIS A 343 -3.89 6.47 -2.42
C HIS A 343 -5.32 6.72 -2.91
N SER A 344 -5.42 7.23 -4.14
CA SER A 344 -6.64 7.18 -4.93
C SER A 344 -7.12 5.73 -5.06
N ASP A 345 -8.43 5.56 -5.24
CA ASP A 345 -9.06 4.28 -5.55
C ASP A 345 -9.14 4.03 -7.07
N LEU A 346 -8.29 4.71 -7.84
CA LEU A 346 -8.12 4.52 -9.27
C LEU A 346 -6.86 3.69 -9.52
N ILE A 347 -6.99 2.60 -10.25
CA ILE A 347 -5.86 1.82 -10.73
C ILE A 347 -5.56 2.27 -12.17
N CYS A 348 -4.33 2.67 -12.45
CA CYS A 348 -3.88 2.91 -13.82
C CYS A 348 -2.95 1.76 -14.25
N ILE A 349 -3.21 1.17 -15.41
CA ILE A 349 -2.42 0.07 -15.97
C ILE A 349 -1.92 0.48 -17.36
N GLY A 350 -0.60 0.53 -17.54
CA GLY A 350 0.00 0.64 -18.85
C GLY A 350 -0.17 -0.66 -19.65
N LEU A 351 -0.62 -0.51 -20.88
CA LEU A 351 -0.81 -1.60 -21.83
C LEU A 351 0.33 -1.65 -22.87
N GLY A 352 1.28 -0.70 -22.84
CA GLY A 352 2.30 -0.54 -23.89
C GLY A 352 1.66 -0.32 -25.25
N ASP A 353 2.23 -0.89 -26.31
CA ASP A 353 1.73 -0.71 -27.69
C ASP A 353 0.42 -1.46 -28.01
N VAL A 354 -0.15 -2.19 -27.05
CA VAL A 354 -1.32 -3.05 -27.29
C VAL A 354 -2.58 -2.21 -27.49
N GLN A 355 -3.32 -2.49 -28.57
CA GLN A 355 -4.46 -1.69 -29.02
C GLN A 355 -5.81 -2.09 -28.40
N SER A 356 -5.93 -3.27 -27.80
CA SER A 356 -7.20 -3.76 -27.26
C SER A 356 -7.00 -4.72 -26.11
N VAL A 357 -7.84 -4.60 -25.08
CA VAL A 357 -7.98 -5.57 -23.98
C VAL A 357 -8.90 -6.70 -24.41
N GLU A 358 -8.51 -7.96 -24.16
CA GLU A 358 -9.32 -9.13 -24.50
C GLU A 358 -10.52 -9.25 -23.55
N PHE A 359 -10.24 -9.19 -22.24
CA PHE A 359 -11.24 -9.12 -21.17
C PHE A 359 -10.58 -8.71 -19.85
N VAL A 360 -11.40 -8.28 -18.90
CA VAL A 360 -11.03 -7.96 -17.52
C VAL A 360 -11.80 -8.90 -16.58
N ASP A 361 -11.07 -9.63 -15.74
CA ASP A 361 -11.64 -10.46 -14.68
C ASP A 361 -11.52 -9.72 -13.35
N VAL A 362 -12.63 -9.57 -12.62
CA VAL A 362 -12.65 -8.97 -11.27
C VAL A 362 -13.03 -10.01 -10.24
N PHE A 363 -12.15 -10.21 -9.27
CA PHE A 363 -12.37 -11.05 -8.11
C PHE A 363 -12.75 -10.16 -6.93
N TRP A 364 -14.00 -10.29 -6.48
CA TRP A 364 -14.55 -9.48 -5.41
C TRP A 364 -14.10 -10.00 -4.02
N PRO A 365 -13.88 -9.12 -3.03
CA PRO A 365 -13.34 -9.49 -1.71
C PRO A 365 -14.43 -10.10 -0.80
N HIS A 366 -15.14 -11.11 -1.28
CA HIS A 366 -16.27 -11.75 -0.60
C HIS A 366 -16.11 -13.28 -0.47
N GLY A 367 -14.92 -13.81 -0.79
CA GLY A 367 -14.62 -15.24 -0.69
C GLY A 367 -15.02 -16.07 -1.91
N ASP A 368 -15.61 -15.45 -2.95
CA ASP A 368 -15.86 -16.12 -4.22
C ASP A 368 -14.59 -16.10 -5.08
N LEU A 369 -14.20 -17.27 -5.58
CA LEU A 369 -13.00 -17.42 -6.41
C LEU A 369 -13.34 -17.31 -7.90
N GLU A 370 -14.62 -17.37 -8.27
CA GLU A 370 -15.05 -17.13 -9.65
C GLU A 370 -15.04 -15.63 -9.95
N PRO A 371 -14.30 -15.17 -10.97
CA PRO A 371 -14.30 -13.77 -11.32
C PRO A 371 -15.57 -13.36 -12.07
N GLU A 372 -15.94 -12.09 -11.94
CA GLU A 372 -16.86 -11.45 -12.87
C GLU A 372 -16.07 -10.95 -14.09
N ARG A 373 -16.43 -11.43 -15.29
CA ARG A 373 -15.72 -11.12 -16.54
C ARG A 373 -16.39 -10.00 -17.32
N PHE A 374 -15.58 -9.06 -17.77
CA PHE A 374 -15.97 -7.89 -18.53
C PHE A 374 -15.20 -7.79 -19.85
N TYR A 375 -15.86 -7.32 -20.91
CA TYR A 375 -15.27 -7.15 -22.24
C TYR A 375 -15.27 -5.66 -22.61
N PRO A 376 -14.24 -4.90 -22.21
CA PRO A 376 -14.17 -3.47 -22.50
C PRO A 376 -13.89 -3.23 -23.99
N ASN A 377 -14.63 -2.32 -24.62
CA ASN A 377 -14.34 -1.76 -25.94
C ASN A 377 -13.32 -0.60 -25.81
N VAL A 378 -12.19 -0.83 -25.14
CA VAL A 378 -11.27 0.26 -24.79
C VAL A 378 -9.93 0.08 -25.50
N ASP A 379 -9.66 1.04 -26.39
CA ASP A 379 -8.35 1.30 -26.99
C ASP A 379 -7.55 2.32 -26.11
N SER A 380 -8.28 3.12 -25.30
CA SER A 380 -7.80 4.08 -24.29
C SER A 380 -9.01 4.60 -23.47
N GLY A 381 -9.00 4.57 -22.13
CA GLY A 381 -10.09 5.17 -21.33
C GLY A 381 -10.31 4.64 -19.90
N PHE A 382 -11.23 5.30 -19.18
CA PHE A 382 -11.69 4.93 -17.84
C PHE A 382 -12.77 3.86 -17.90
N LEU A 383 -12.54 2.75 -17.21
CA LEU A 383 -13.49 1.65 -17.04
C LEU A 383 -13.92 1.58 -15.57
N GLN A 384 -15.20 1.88 -15.33
CA GLN A 384 -15.82 1.59 -14.04
C GLN A 384 -16.42 0.18 -14.10
N VAL A 385 -15.94 -0.68 -13.19
CA VAL A 385 -16.41 -2.06 -13.10
C VAL A 385 -17.38 -2.18 -11.92
N ASN A 386 -18.61 -2.57 -12.23
CA ASN A 386 -19.72 -2.64 -11.30
C ASN A 386 -20.03 -4.11 -10.97
N GLY A 387 -20.15 -4.45 -9.68
CA GLY A 387 -20.59 -5.78 -9.28
C GLY A 387 -22.03 -6.08 -9.74
N LYS A 388 -22.24 -7.18 -10.48
CA LYS A 388 -23.53 -7.75 -10.92
C LYS A 388 -24.38 -6.91 -11.90
N HIS A 389 -23.82 -5.88 -12.54
CA HIS A 389 -24.51 -5.05 -13.53
C HIS A 389 -23.57 -4.64 -14.69
N PRO A 390 -24.07 -4.30 -15.89
CA PRO A 390 -23.23 -4.04 -17.07
C PRO A 390 -22.24 -2.88 -16.85
N LEU A 391 -21.09 -2.96 -17.54
CA LEU A 391 -20.05 -1.93 -17.60
C LEU A 391 -20.64 -0.54 -17.80
N GLN A 392 -20.21 0.42 -16.97
CA GLN A 392 -20.41 1.84 -17.26
C GLN A 392 -19.10 2.42 -17.79
N TYR A 393 -19.14 2.82 -19.06
CA TYR A 393 -18.08 3.64 -19.63
C TYR A 393 -18.27 5.07 -19.10
N GLY A 394 -17.35 5.54 -18.27
CA GLY A 394 -17.23 6.97 -18.05
C GLY A 394 -16.63 7.60 -19.30
N GLU A 395 -17.13 8.76 -19.73
CA GLU A 395 -16.42 9.57 -20.72
C GLU A 395 -15.11 10.04 -20.07
N GLY A 396 -14.06 9.24 -20.17
CA GLY A 396 -12.70 9.74 -20.02
C GLY A 396 -12.52 10.78 -21.11
N ARG A 397 -12.50 12.06 -20.72
CA ARG A 397 -12.09 13.11 -21.65
C ARG A 397 -10.67 12.76 -22.07
N ARG A 398 -10.51 12.37 -23.34
CA ARG A 398 -9.21 12.49 -24.00
C ARG A 398 -8.76 13.95 -23.85
N PRO A 399 -7.48 14.22 -23.53
CA PRO A 399 -6.95 15.57 -23.64
C PRO A 399 -7.13 16.14 -25.05
#